data_AF-A0A0C5DCT6-F1
#
_entry.id   AF-A0A0C5DCT6-F1
#
_cell.length_a   1.000
_cell.length_b   1.000
_cell.length_c   1.000
_cell.angle_alpha   90.00
_cell.angle_beta   90.00
_cell.angle_gamma   90.00
#
_symmetry.space_group_name_H-M   'P 1'
#
loop_
_entity.id
_entity.type
_entity.pdbx_description
1 polymer ?
#
loop_
_entity_poly.entity_id
_entity_poly.type
_entity_poly.pdbx_seq_one_letter_code
_entity_poly.pdbx_strand_id
1 'polypeptide(L)'
;ERGETLLTRNKRAAQRRGHRAHRRKEAREICQRRPLFVDFADVGWSDWIVAPQGYEAYYCQGDCPFPLADHLNGTNHAIVQTLVNSVNPAAVPKACCVPTQLSS
;
A
#
# COMPACT_ATOMS: atom_id res chain seq x y z
N GLU A 1 18.44 -0.85 42.30
CA GLU A 1 18.04 0.58 42.11
C GLU A 1 18.45 1.19 40.75
N ARG A 2 19.73 1.47 40.43
CA ARG A 2 20.12 2.09 39.13
C ARG A 2 20.08 1.14 37.91
N GLY A 3 20.23 -0.17 38.11
CA GLY A 3 20.19 -1.17 37.04
C GLY A 3 18.77 -1.51 36.55
N GLU A 4 17.80 -1.53 37.45
CA GLU A 4 16.40 -1.88 37.14
C GLU A 4 15.70 -0.79 36.33
N THR A 5 16.00 0.47 36.62
CA THR A 5 15.47 1.64 35.87
C THR A 5 15.97 1.67 34.42
N LEU A 6 17.23 1.30 34.15
CA LEU A 6 17.80 1.18 32.80
C LEU A 6 17.18 0.01 32.01
N LEU A 7 17.01 -1.16 32.64
CA LEU A 7 16.38 -2.32 32.02
C LEU A 7 14.91 -2.04 31.64
N THR A 8 14.18 -1.34 32.51
CA THR A 8 12.77 -0.97 32.27
C THR A 8 12.62 0.04 31.12
N ARG A 9 13.55 0.99 31.01
CA ARG A 9 13.59 1.98 29.91
C ARG A 9 13.88 1.32 28.55
N ASN A 10 14.78 0.33 28.52
CA ASN A 10 15.10 -0.43 27.31
C ASN A 10 13.93 -1.31 26.85
N LYS A 11 13.19 -1.95 27.77
CA LYS A 11 11.98 -2.72 27.46
C LYS A 11 10.88 -1.86 26.83
N ARG A 12 10.62 -0.66 27.36
CA ARG A 12 9.65 0.29 26.78
C ARG A 12 10.08 0.79 25.39
N ALA A 13 11.38 1.03 25.18
CA ALA A 13 11.89 1.43 23.87
C ALA A 13 11.75 0.30 22.82
N ALA A 14 12.02 -0.95 23.21
CA ALA A 14 11.85 -2.12 22.34
C ALA A 14 10.37 -2.35 21.95
N GLN A 15 9.45 -2.22 22.91
CA GLN A 15 8.00 -2.31 22.65
C GLN A 15 7.51 -1.23 21.67
N ARG A 16 7.96 0.02 21.83
CA ARG A 16 7.62 1.11 20.90
C ARG A 16 8.19 0.88 19.49
N ARG A 17 9.36 0.27 19.37
CA ARG A 17 9.95 -0.12 18.08
C ARG A 17 9.14 -1.25 17.42
N GLY A 18 8.70 -2.25 18.18
CA GLY A 18 7.83 -3.33 17.71
C GLY A 18 6.49 -2.81 17.17
N HIS A 19 5.82 -1.92 17.91
CA HIS A 19 4.57 -1.30 17.45
C HIS A 19 4.75 -0.47 16.16
N ARG A 20 5.84 0.29 16.04
CA ARG A 20 6.13 1.04 14.80
C ARG A 20 6.41 0.12 13.61
N ALA A 21 7.12 -0.99 13.83
CA ALA A 21 7.37 -1.97 12.79
C ALA A 21 6.07 -2.64 12.31
N HIS A 22 5.18 -3.01 13.24
CA HIS A 22 3.87 -3.57 12.92
C HIS A 22 3.01 -2.60 12.11
N ARG A 23 2.88 -1.36 12.57
CA ARG A 23 2.11 -0.32 11.87
C ARG A 23 2.66 -0.03 10.47
N ARG A 24 3.98 -0.08 10.30
CA ARG A 24 4.63 0.09 8.99
C ARG A 24 4.40 -1.12 8.07
N LYS A 25 4.23 -2.31 8.63
CA LYS A 25 3.84 -3.52 7.89
C LYS A 25 2.39 -3.42 7.46
N GLU A 26 1.46 -3.12 8.37
CA GLU A 26 0.03 -2.89 8.02
C GLU A 26 -0.13 -1.78 6.98
N ALA A 27 0.61 -0.68 7.15
CA ALA A 27 0.62 0.38 6.15
C ALA A 27 1.16 -0.09 4.80
N ARG A 28 1.99 -1.15 4.72
CA ARG A 28 2.42 -1.74 3.44
C ARG A 28 1.39 -2.67 2.83
N GLU A 29 0.53 -3.26 3.66
CA GLU A 29 -0.56 -4.13 3.21
C GLU A 29 -1.74 -3.35 2.64
N ILE A 30 -2.00 -2.10 3.05
CA ILE A 30 -3.13 -1.30 2.54
C ILE A 30 -2.81 -0.72 1.14
N CYS A 31 -3.81 -0.71 0.26
CA CYS A 31 -3.76 -0.13 -1.08
C CYS A 31 -3.13 1.27 -1.09
N GLN A 32 -2.04 1.46 -1.85
CA GLN A 32 -1.44 2.77 -2.07
C GLN A 32 -0.55 2.81 -3.32
N ARG A 33 -0.16 4.03 -3.70
CA ARG A 33 0.82 4.26 -4.76
C ARG A 33 2.22 3.79 -4.33
N ARG A 34 2.89 3.06 -5.20
CA ARG A 34 4.25 2.53 -5.07
C ARG A 34 5.15 3.07 -6.17
N PRO A 35 6.45 3.30 -5.89
CA PRO A 35 7.40 3.72 -6.91
C PRO A 35 7.60 2.63 -7.96
N LEU A 36 7.64 3.04 -9.22
CA LEU A 36 7.99 2.23 -10.37
C LEU A 36 8.56 3.17 -11.42
N PHE A 37 9.82 2.96 -11.76
CA PHE A 37 10.45 3.58 -12.91
C PHE A 37 10.31 2.64 -14.10
N VAL A 38 9.85 3.16 -15.23
CA VAL A 38 9.76 2.43 -16.49
C VAL A 38 10.87 2.93 -17.39
N ASP A 39 11.82 2.05 -17.69
CA ASP A 39 12.81 2.25 -18.74
C ASP A 39 12.18 1.86 -20.09
N PHE A 40 12.27 2.74 -21.09
CA PHE A 40 11.70 2.46 -22.41
C PHE A 40 12.43 1.36 -23.16
N ALA A 41 13.68 1.05 -22.82
CA ALA A 41 14.38 -0.11 -23.37
C ALA A 41 13.75 -1.42 -22.89
N ASP A 42 13.40 -1.51 -21.60
CA ASP A 42 12.85 -2.72 -20.99
C ASP A 42 11.49 -3.11 -21.57
N VAL A 43 10.70 -2.12 -22.01
CA VAL A 43 9.38 -2.33 -22.63
C VAL A 43 9.40 -2.33 -24.15
N GLY A 44 10.58 -2.22 -24.78
CA GLY A 44 10.75 -2.25 -26.23
C GLY A 44 10.27 -0.99 -26.95
N TRP A 45 10.32 0.16 -26.28
CA TRP A 45 9.82 1.45 -26.78
C TRP A 45 10.93 2.41 -27.21
N SER A 46 12.20 2.03 -27.04
CA SER A 46 13.35 2.84 -27.47
C SER A 46 13.36 3.19 -28.96
N ASP A 47 12.67 2.43 -29.81
CA ASP A 47 12.63 2.68 -31.25
C ASP A 47 11.71 3.86 -31.64
N TRP A 48 10.75 4.22 -30.79
CA TRP A 48 9.80 5.32 -31.08
C TRP A 48 9.87 6.48 -30.08
N ILE A 49 10.27 6.23 -28.82
CA ILE A 49 10.52 7.29 -27.85
C ILE A 49 11.98 7.69 -27.90
N VAL A 50 12.26 8.89 -28.41
CA VAL A 50 13.62 9.43 -28.50
C VAL A 50 14.13 9.92 -27.14
N ALA A 51 13.28 10.57 -26.36
CA ALA A 51 13.57 11.05 -25.01
C ALA A 51 12.28 11.26 -24.21
N PRO A 52 12.30 11.14 -22.86
CA PRO A 52 13.41 10.69 -22.02
C PRO A 52 13.72 9.19 -22.20
N GLN A 53 14.71 8.65 -21.49
CA GLN A 53 15.01 7.19 -21.50
C GLN A 53 13.97 6.37 -20.72
N GLY A 54 13.23 7.02 -19.82
CA GLY A 54 12.22 6.41 -18.98
C GLY A 54 11.54 7.45 -18.10
N TYR A 55 10.58 7.00 -17.29
CA TYR A 55 9.83 7.88 -16.39
C TYR A 55 9.31 7.17 -15.13
N GLU A 56 8.97 7.95 -14.11
CA GLU A 56 8.33 7.47 -12.87
C GLU A 56 6.84 7.22 -13.11
N ALA A 57 6.49 6.01 -13.55
CA ALA A 57 5.11 5.61 -13.81
C ALA A 57 4.30 5.34 -12.53
N TYR A 58 4.97 4.86 -11.48
CA TYR A 58 4.35 4.32 -10.27
C TYR A 58 3.41 3.13 -10.56
N TYR A 59 2.89 2.51 -9.51
CA TYR A 59 1.80 1.55 -9.60
C TYR A 59 1.00 1.51 -8.29
N CYS A 60 -0.19 0.92 -8.30
CA CYS A 60 -1.01 0.74 -7.11
C CYS A 60 -0.85 -0.69 -6.59
N GLN A 61 -0.62 -0.84 -5.27
CA GLN A 61 -0.50 -2.15 -4.64
C GLN A 61 -1.01 -2.12 -3.20
N GLY A 62 -1.63 -3.22 -2.81
CA GLY A 62 -2.12 -3.50 -1.47
C GLY A 62 -3.56 -3.99 -1.49
N ASP A 63 -4.05 -4.34 -0.31
CA ASP A 63 -5.39 -4.81 -0.04
C ASP A 63 -6.37 -3.63 0.16
N CYS A 64 -7.62 -3.90 -0.19
CA CYS A 64 -8.78 -3.06 0.09
C CYS A 64 -9.67 -3.76 1.14
N PRO A 65 -9.29 -3.76 2.43
CA PRO A 65 -10.08 -4.39 3.49
C PRO A 65 -11.33 -3.58 3.83
N PHE A 66 -12.31 -4.21 4.48
CA PHE A 66 -13.43 -3.51 5.11
C PHE A 66 -13.04 -3.07 6.54
N PRO A 67 -13.36 -1.84 6.98
CA PRO A 67 -13.93 -0.74 6.19
C PRO A 67 -12.90 -0.17 5.21
N LEU A 68 -13.38 0.19 4.01
CA LEU A 68 -12.53 0.79 2.99
C LEU A 68 -12.05 2.17 3.47
N ALA A 69 -10.75 2.41 3.42
CA ALA A 69 -10.18 3.66 3.92
C ALA A 69 -10.62 4.86 3.07
N ASP A 70 -11.05 5.96 3.70
CA ASP A 70 -11.63 7.14 3.03
C ASP A 70 -10.74 7.72 1.92
N HIS A 71 -9.42 7.75 2.14
CA HIS A 71 -8.45 8.27 1.19
C HIS A 71 -8.33 7.48 -0.12
N LEU A 72 -8.92 6.27 -0.20
CA LEU A 72 -8.94 5.46 -1.41
C LEU A 72 -9.99 5.94 -2.43
N ASN A 73 -10.88 6.88 -2.06
CA ASN A 73 -11.93 7.43 -2.92
C ASN A 73 -12.73 6.33 -3.64
N GLY A 74 -13.06 5.25 -2.91
CA GLY A 74 -13.74 4.09 -3.47
C GLY A 74 -15.14 4.41 -3.97
N THR A 75 -15.56 3.79 -5.06
CA THR A 75 -16.95 3.87 -5.53
C THR A 75 -17.89 3.21 -4.54
N ASN A 76 -19.19 3.57 -4.58
CA ASN A 76 -20.22 2.88 -3.78
C ASN A 76 -20.18 1.36 -4.00
N HIS A 77 -19.94 0.92 -5.25
CA HIS A 77 -19.77 -0.50 -5.57
C HIS A 77 -18.59 -1.13 -4.83
N ALA A 78 -17.43 -0.47 -4.79
CA ALA A 78 -16.26 -0.97 -4.06
C ALA A 78 -16.53 -1.06 -2.53
N ILE A 79 -17.25 -0.09 -1.97
CA ILE A 79 -17.64 -0.11 -0.55
C ILE A 79 -18.55 -1.32 -0.26
N VAL A 80 -19.60 -1.51 -1.06
CA VAL A 80 -20.51 -2.66 -0.91
C VAL A 80 -19.79 -3.98 -1.16
N GLN A 81 -18.94 -4.07 -2.17
CA GLN A 81 -18.18 -5.29 -2.49
C GLN A 81 -17.21 -5.65 -1.36
N THR A 82 -16.49 -4.69 -0.76
CA THR A 82 -15.63 -4.95 0.40
C THR A 82 -16.43 -5.39 1.62
N LEU A 83 -17.61 -4.80 1.86
CA LEU A 83 -18.53 -5.23 2.91
C LEU A 83 -18.98 -6.68 2.69
N VAL A 84 -19.51 -7.01 1.51
CA VAL A 84 -19.99 -8.37 1.20
C VAL A 84 -18.84 -9.38 1.26
N ASN A 85 -17.66 -9.04 0.73
CA ASN A 85 -16.46 -9.88 0.85
C ASN A 85 -16.08 -10.13 2.31
N SER A 86 -16.20 -9.13 3.21
CA SER A 86 -15.87 -9.28 4.63
C SER A 86 -16.79 -10.25 5.38
N VAL A 87 -18.04 -10.42 4.90
CA VAL A 87 -19.03 -11.33 5.49
C VAL A 87 -18.97 -12.71 4.82
N ASN A 88 -18.81 -12.75 3.50
CA ASN A 88 -18.72 -13.99 2.73
C ASN A 88 -17.67 -13.88 1.60
N PRO A 89 -16.40 -14.20 1.89
CA PRO A 89 -15.32 -14.12 0.91
C PRO A 89 -15.46 -15.07 -0.28
N ALA A 90 -16.25 -16.15 -0.15
CA ALA A 90 -16.45 -17.13 -1.21
C ALA A 90 -17.48 -16.66 -2.26
N ALA A 91 -18.37 -15.71 -1.90
CA ALA A 91 -19.40 -15.21 -2.81
C ALA A 91 -18.88 -14.11 -3.74
N VAL A 92 -18.00 -13.23 -3.25
CA VAL A 92 -17.45 -12.12 -4.03
C VAL A 92 -15.97 -11.90 -3.71
N PRO A 93 -15.12 -11.52 -4.69
CA PRO A 93 -13.74 -11.18 -4.43
C PRO A 93 -13.59 -9.83 -3.72
N LYS A 94 -12.41 -9.58 -3.13
CA LYS A 94 -12.02 -8.25 -2.63
C LYS A 94 -12.05 -7.22 -3.77
N ALA A 95 -12.29 -5.95 -3.42
CA ALA A 95 -12.09 -4.86 -4.37
C ALA A 95 -10.59 -4.74 -4.73
N CYS A 96 -10.29 -4.37 -5.98
CA CYS A 96 -8.92 -4.26 -6.46
C CYS A 96 -8.31 -2.88 -6.13
N CYS A 97 -7.01 -2.86 -5.82
CA CYS A 97 -6.24 -1.64 -5.67
C CYS A 97 -5.75 -1.14 -7.03
N VAL A 98 -6.29 -0.01 -7.51
CA VAL A 98 -6.03 0.50 -8.87
C VAL A 98 -5.80 2.02 -8.86
N PRO A 99 -5.12 2.59 -9.87
CA PRO A 99 -5.02 4.03 -10.04
C PRO A 99 -6.40 4.65 -10.25
N THR A 100 -6.73 5.70 -9.49
CA THR A 100 -7.99 6.46 -9.65
C THR A 100 -7.81 7.75 -10.45
N GLN A 101 -6.57 8.24 -10.58
CA GLN A 101 -6.17 9.39 -11.37
C GLN A 101 -4.77 9.15 -11.97
N LEU A 102 -4.52 9.66 -13.17
CA LEU A 102 -3.26 9.58 -13.89
C LEU A 102 -2.83 10.97 -14.37
N SER A 103 -1.52 11.18 -14.53
CA SER A 103 -0.94 12.42 -15.08
C SER A 103 -0.40 12.19 -16.49
N SER A 104 -0.49 13.22 -17.34
CA SER A 104 0.10 13.26 -18.68
C SER A 104 1.35 14.12 -18.72
#